data_AF-A0A2V8Q400-F1
#
_entry.id   AF-A0A2V8Q400-F1
#
_cell.length_a   1.000
_cell.length_b   1.000
_cell.length_c   1.000
_cell.angle_alpha   90.00
_cell.angle_beta   90.00
_cell.angle_gamma   90.00
#
_symmetry.space_group_name_H-M   'P 1'
#
loop_
_entity.id
_entity.type
_entity.pdbx_description
1 polymer ?
#
loop_
_entity_poly.entity_id
_entity_poly.type
_entity_poly.pdbx_seq_one_letter_code
_entity_poly.pdbx_strand_id
1 'polypeptide(L)'
;MIIIRLTLTVLILAAVAVANDAYEPIDTTNFANRADSYQGRLVAVSGAVVAIGADGKSIQIFDAATKALIEVRLLNLKKTQRNSLMLGPVRKISVYGKTEVRNGKLSITHTK
;
A
#
# COMPACT_ATOMS: atom_id res chain seq x y z
N MET A 1 13.58 -3.12 -13.06
CA MET A 1 12.22 -2.82 -12.52
C MET A 1 12.09 -3.53 -11.18
N ILE A 2 12.00 -2.79 -10.07
CA ILE A 2 11.91 -3.38 -8.72
C ILE A 2 10.43 -3.64 -8.42
N ILE A 3 10.08 -4.87 -8.05
CA ILE A 3 8.71 -5.27 -7.70
C ILE A 3 8.61 -5.35 -6.18
N ILE A 4 7.84 -4.45 -5.55
CA ILE A 4 7.65 -4.40 -4.09
C ILE A 4 6.33 -5.10 -3.74
N ARG A 5 6.38 -6.04 -2.78
CA ARG A 5 5.22 -6.81 -2.30
C ARG A 5 4.81 -6.38 -0.90
N LEU A 6 3.62 -5.80 -0.74
CA LEU A 6 3.03 -5.37 0.52
C LEU A 6 1.82 -6.21 0.92
N THR A 7 1.60 -6.35 2.23
CA THR A 7 0.47 -7.08 2.80
C THR A 7 -0.35 -6.17 3.70
N LEU A 8 -1.62 -5.91 3.38
CA LEU A 8 -2.52 -4.98 4.08
C LEU A 8 -3.49 -5.67 5.04
N THR A 9 -3.70 -5.05 6.21
CA THR A 9 -4.38 -5.67 7.35
C THR A 9 -5.81 -5.18 7.65
N VAL A 10 -6.28 -4.04 7.16
CA VAL A 10 -7.71 -3.65 7.08
C VAL A 10 -7.77 -2.21 6.51
N LEU A 11 -8.80 -1.86 5.74
CA LEU A 11 -9.03 -0.53 5.16
C LEU A 11 -10.40 -0.03 5.63
N ILE A 12 -10.41 1.14 6.24
CA ILE A 12 -11.62 1.94 6.42
C ILE A 12 -11.73 2.83 5.18
N LEU A 13 -12.78 2.65 4.38
CA LEU A 13 -13.17 3.66 3.38
C LEU A 13 -13.70 4.87 4.15
N ALA A 14 -12.82 5.79 4.51
CA ALA A 14 -13.21 7.14 4.88
C ALA A 14 -13.07 8.00 3.62
N ALA A 15 -14.20 8.53 3.15
CA ALA A 15 -14.17 9.73 2.34
C ALA A 15 -13.36 10.78 3.12
N VAL A 16 -12.21 11.18 2.56
CA VAL A 16 -11.25 12.11 3.17
C VAL A 16 -10.78 11.64 4.55
N ALA A 17 -9.92 10.63 4.59
CA ALA A 17 -9.03 10.49 5.74
C ALA A 17 -8.20 11.78 5.81
N VAL A 18 -8.48 12.60 6.83
CA VAL A 18 -7.60 13.69 7.26
C VAL A 18 -6.19 13.11 7.25
N ALA A 19 -5.30 13.66 6.41
CA ALA A 19 -3.90 13.27 6.44
C ALA A 19 -3.44 13.50 7.88
N ASN A 20 -3.29 12.42 8.64
CA ASN A 20 -2.74 12.52 9.98
C ASN A 20 -1.28 12.95 9.75
N ASP A 21 -0.86 14.10 10.28
CA ASP A 21 0.50 14.66 10.06
C ASP A 21 1.63 13.66 10.40
N ALA A 22 1.29 12.58 11.11
CA ALA A 22 2.18 11.47 11.39
C ALA A 22 2.53 10.56 10.19
N TYR A 23 1.74 10.54 9.11
CA TYR A 23 2.00 9.68 7.94
C TYR A 23 2.70 10.46 6.81
N GLU A 24 3.94 10.09 6.52
CA GLU A 24 4.72 10.72 5.46
C GLU A 24 4.61 9.98 4.13
N PRO A 25 4.62 10.66 2.97
CA PRO A 25 4.76 10.00 1.68
C PRO A 25 6.03 9.15 1.64
N ILE A 26 5.90 7.91 1.16
CA ILE A 26 7.08 7.07 0.99
C ILE A 26 7.82 7.42 -0.31
N ASP A 27 9.13 7.64 -0.22
CA ASP A 27 10.02 7.66 -1.37
C ASP A 27 10.72 6.30 -1.48
N THR A 28 10.46 5.54 -2.55
CA THR A 28 11.06 4.22 -2.79
C THR A 28 12.15 4.21 -3.86
N THR A 29 12.52 5.37 -4.42
CA THR A 29 13.45 5.48 -5.56
C THR A 29 14.83 4.87 -5.26
N ASN A 30 15.25 4.84 -4.00
CA ASN A 30 16.52 4.25 -3.58
C ASN A 30 16.35 3.19 -2.47
N PHE A 31 15.28 2.39 -2.56
CA PHE A 31 14.95 1.41 -1.51
C PHE A 31 16.11 0.46 -1.18
N ALA A 32 16.83 -0.04 -2.21
CA ALA A 32 17.92 -1.01 -2.03
C ALA A 32 19.06 -0.49 -1.12
N ASN A 33 19.35 0.81 -1.17
CA ASN A 33 20.45 1.41 -0.39
C ASN A 33 19.99 2.04 0.93
N ARG A 34 18.68 2.14 1.17
CA ARG A 34 18.13 2.78 2.38
C ARG A 34 17.12 1.91 3.11
N ALA A 35 17.16 0.59 2.92
CA ALA A 35 16.16 -0.34 3.42
C ALA A 35 15.89 -0.15 4.93
N ASP A 36 16.94 -0.01 5.74
CA ASP A 36 16.84 0.18 7.19
C ASP A 36 16.16 1.50 7.59
N SER A 37 16.29 2.55 6.77
CA SER A 37 15.64 3.85 7.02
C SER A 37 14.12 3.80 6.90
N TYR A 38 13.58 2.73 6.32
CA TYR A 38 12.14 2.52 6.25
C TYR A 38 11.62 1.72 7.43
N GLN A 39 12.44 1.16 8.32
CA GLN A 39 11.91 0.31 9.39
C GLN A 39 11.08 1.14 10.39
N GLY A 40 9.82 0.73 10.62
CA GLY A 40 8.97 1.28 11.67
C GLY A 40 8.38 2.67 11.42
N ARG A 41 8.52 3.23 10.23
CA ARG A 41 7.96 4.54 9.87
C ARG A 41 6.47 4.46 9.56
N LEU A 42 5.73 5.50 9.94
CA LEU A 42 4.36 5.67 9.49
C LEU A 42 4.37 6.33 8.11
N VAL A 43 3.90 5.60 7.10
CA VAL A 43 3.93 6.08 5.72
C VAL A 43 2.57 6.04 5.04
N ALA A 44 2.42 6.91 4.05
CA ALA A 44 1.33 6.93 3.09
C ALA A 44 1.86 6.60 1.68
N VAL A 45 1.14 5.74 0.97
CA VAL A 45 1.40 5.41 -0.44
C VAL A 45 0.13 5.63 -1.21
N SER A 46 0.17 6.46 -2.24
CA SER A 46 -0.99 6.70 -3.09
C SER A 46 -0.67 6.41 -4.53
N GLY A 47 -1.62 5.85 -5.27
CA GLY A 47 -1.42 5.64 -6.70
C GLY A 47 -2.66 5.09 -7.39
N ALA A 48 -2.52 4.89 -8.71
CA ALA A 48 -3.58 4.33 -9.53
C ALA A 48 -3.57 2.80 -9.44
N VAL A 49 -4.75 2.19 -9.30
CA VAL A 49 -4.86 0.73 -9.42
C VAL A 49 -4.64 0.37 -10.89
N VAL A 50 -3.64 -0.47 -11.16
CA VAL A 50 -3.27 -0.90 -12.52
C VAL A 50 -3.55 -2.37 -12.77
N ALA A 51 -3.68 -3.18 -11.71
CA ALA A 51 -4.08 -4.58 -11.83
C ALA A 51 -4.77 -5.07 -10.54
N ILE A 52 -5.57 -6.12 -10.68
CA ILE A 52 -6.20 -6.85 -9.58
C ILE A 52 -5.77 -8.31 -9.69
N GLY A 53 -5.35 -8.90 -8.58
CA GLY A 53 -5.02 -10.32 -8.52
C GLY A 53 -6.24 -11.19 -8.80
N ALA A 54 -6.07 -12.26 -9.57
CA ALA A 54 -7.17 -13.14 -9.98
C ALA A 54 -7.88 -13.82 -8.79
N ASP A 55 -7.19 -14.01 -7.66
CA ASP A 55 -7.75 -14.55 -6.43
C ASP A 55 -8.56 -13.54 -5.61
N GLY A 56 -8.60 -12.28 -6.06
CA GLY A 56 -9.27 -11.20 -5.36
C GLY A 56 -8.64 -10.89 -4.00
N LYS A 57 -7.36 -11.20 -3.79
CA LYS A 57 -6.66 -10.98 -2.52
C LYS A 57 -5.44 -10.06 -2.67
N SER A 58 -5.20 -9.50 -3.84
CA SER A 58 -4.23 -8.42 -4.01
C SER A 58 -4.65 -7.46 -5.11
N ILE A 59 -4.07 -6.27 -5.07
CA ILE A 59 -4.16 -5.25 -6.10
C ILE A 59 -2.77 -4.68 -6.34
N GLN A 60 -2.48 -4.22 -7.56
CA GLN A 60 -1.26 -3.50 -7.86
C GLN A 60 -1.56 -2.04 -8.06
N ILE A 61 -0.77 -1.21 -7.40
CA ILE A 61 -0.83 0.24 -7.48
C ILE A 61 0.43 0.72 -8.18
N PHE A 62 0.26 1.67 -9.08
CA PHE A 62 1.36 2.45 -9.62
C PHE A 62 1.37 3.84 -8.98
N ASP A 63 2.44 4.13 -8.23
CA ASP A 63 2.71 5.49 -7.75
C ASP A 63 3.50 6.25 -8.83
N ALA A 64 2.87 7.29 -9.38
CA ALA A 64 3.45 8.10 -10.43
C ALA A 64 4.62 8.99 -9.96
N ALA A 65 4.69 9.32 -8.67
CA ALA A 65 5.74 10.18 -8.11
C ALA A 65 7.05 9.40 -7.98
N THR A 66 7.00 8.23 -7.33
CA THR A 66 8.19 7.38 -7.11
C THR A 66 8.47 6.40 -8.25
N LYS A 67 7.56 6.30 -9.23
CA LYS A 67 7.55 5.29 -10.30
C LYS A 67 7.54 3.85 -9.78
N ALA A 68 7.03 3.65 -8.57
CA ALA A 68 7.00 2.34 -7.94
C ALA A 68 5.75 1.55 -8.33
N LEU A 69 5.95 0.26 -8.62
CA LEU A 69 4.88 -0.72 -8.72
C LEU A 69 4.78 -1.49 -7.40
N ILE A 70 3.59 -1.42 -6.81
CA ILE A 70 3.34 -1.72 -5.40
C ILE A 70 2.21 -2.75 -5.35
N GLU A 71 2.52 -4.00 -5.03
CA GLU A 71 1.50 -5.01 -4.78
C GLU A 71 0.95 -4.81 -3.35
N VAL A 72 -0.36 -4.70 -3.20
CA VAL A 72 -1.04 -4.58 -1.92
C VAL A 72 -1.93 -5.80 -1.74
N ARG A 73 -1.58 -6.67 -0.80
CA ARG A 73 -2.42 -7.82 -0.47
C ARG A 73 -3.54 -7.40 0.46
N LEU A 74 -4.74 -7.89 0.21
CA LEU A 74 -5.97 -7.56 0.90
C LEU A 74 -6.39 -8.68 1.86
N LEU A 75 -5.45 -9.53 2.29
CA LEU A 75 -5.73 -10.80 2.96
C LEU A 75 -6.60 -10.67 4.22
N ASN A 76 -6.49 -9.54 4.90
CA ASN A 76 -7.18 -9.31 6.16
C ASN A 76 -8.46 -8.46 6.00
N LEU A 77 -8.77 -8.01 4.79
CA LEU A 77 -10.08 -7.41 4.49
C LEU A 77 -11.15 -8.49 4.49
N LYS A 78 -12.34 -8.15 5.01
CA LYS A 78 -13.53 -9.01 4.83
C LYS A 78 -13.86 -9.11 3.35
N LYS A 79 -14.48 -10.23 2.93
CA LYS A 79 -14.87 -10.46 1.53
C LYS A 79 -15.69 -9.30 0.96
N THR A 80 -16.60 -8.73 1.74
CA THR A 80 -17.42 -7.57 1.34
C THR A 80 -16.59 -6.33 1.05
N GLN A 81 -15.57 -6.05 1.86
CA GLN A 81 -14.65 -4.92 1.65
C GLN A 81 -13.77 -5.13 0.40
N ARG A 82 -13.27 -6.34 0.19
CA ARG A 82 -12.52 -6.68 -1.04
C ARG A 82 -13.38 -6.51 -2.28
N ASN A 83 -14.61 -7.02 -2.25
CA ASN A 83 -15.56 -6.86 -3.35
C ASN A 83 -15.87 -5.39 -3.62
N SER A 84 -16.06 -4.56 -2.57
CA SER A 84 -16.29 -3.13 -2.74
C SER A 84 -15.09 -2.42 -3.41
N LEU A 85 -13.86 -2.81 -3.07
CA LEU A 85 -12.65 -2.28 -3.72
C LEU A 85 -12.51 -2.73 -5.19
N MET A 86 -12.96 -3.96 -5.52
CA MET A 86 -12.81 -4.54 -6.86
C MET A 86 -13.93 -4.13 -7.81
N LEU A 87 -15.14 -4.00 -7.30
CA LEU A 87 -16.34 -3.66 -8.08
C LEU A 87 -16.59 -2.15 -8.11
N GLY A 88 -15.96 -1.40 -7.19
CA GLY A 88 -16.00 0.05 -7.22
C GLY A 88 -15.26 0.60 -8.45
N PRO A 89 -15.64 1.80 -8.95
CA PRO A 89 -14.94 2.48 -10.05
C PRO A 89 -13.62 3.08 -9.56
N VAL A 90 -12.77 2.26 -8.94
CA VAL A 90 -11.57 2.70 -8.24
C VAL A 90 -10.49 3.06 -9.25
N ARG A 91 -10.14 4.35 -9.31
CA ARG A 91 -9.07 4.87 -10.18
C ARG A 91 -7.80 5.24 -9.41
N LYS A 92 -7.92 5.50 -8.11
CA LYS A 92 -6.81 5.83 -7.20
C LYS A 92 -7.11 5.32 -5.81
N ILE A 93 -6.09 4.83 -5.12
CA ILE A 93 -6.17 4.44 -3.71
C ILE A 93 -4.96 4.93 -2.94
N SER A 94 -5.16 5.11 -1.64
CA SER A 94 -4.11 5.44 -0.68
C SER A 94 -4.04 4.35 0.39
N VAL A 95 -2.82 3.95 0.72
CA VAL A 95 -2.48 2.94 1.72
C VAL A 95 -1.68 3.62 2.82
N TYR A 96 -2.08 3.41 4.07
CA TYR A 96 -1.45 4.01 5.24
C TYR A 96 -1.05 2.91 6.22
N GLY A 97 0.12 3.03 6.84
CA GLY A 97 0.51 2.14 7.91
C GLY A 97 1.97 2.26 8.32
N LYS A 98 2.36 1.40 9.25
CA LYS A 98 3.73 1.25 9.72
C LYS A 98 4.50 0.32 8.80
N THR A 99 5.69 0.74 8.40
CA THR A 99 6.57 -0.04 7.54
C THR A 99 7.36 -1.09 8.31
N GLU A 100 7.58 -2.24 7.66
CA GLU A 100 8.46 -3.30 8.10
C GLU A 100 9.28 -3.77 6.89
N VAL A 101 10.60 -3.86 7.05
CA VAL A 101 11.52 -4.36 6.05
C VAL A 101 12.02 -5.73 6.48
N ARG A 102 11.70 -6.74 5.68
CA ARG A 102 12.11 -8.12 5.93
C ARG A 102 12.59 -8.79 4.65
N ASN A 103 13.79 -9.34 4.66
CA ASN A 103 14.40 -10.02 3.51
C ASN A 103 14.38 -9.14 2.23
N GLY A 104 14.70 -7.85 2.37
CA GLY A 104 14.68 -6.89 1.25
C GLY A 104 13.28 -6.59 0.70
N LYS A 105 12.21 -6.87 1.46
CA LYS A 105 10.84 -6.53 1.11
C LYS A 105 10.27 -5.54 2.11
N LEU A 106 9.68 -4.47 1.59
CA LEU A 106 8.93 -3.51 2.38
C LEU A 106 7.46 -3.95 2.49
N SER A 107 6.97 -4.07 3.71
CA SER A 107 5.56 -4.30 4.05
C SER A 107 5.02 -3.08 4.80
N ILE A 108 3.74 -2.77 4.61
CA ILE A 108 3.06 -1.69 5.34
C ILE A 108 1.88 -2.34 6.05
N THR A 109 1.95 -2.33 7.38
CA THR A 109 0.92 -2.88 8.25
C THR A 109 0.17 -1.73 8.92
N HIS A 110 -1.14 -1.71 8.79
CA HIS A 110 -1.96 -0.73 9.50
C HIS A 110 -1.82 -0.93 11.02
N THR A 111 -1.38 0.10 11.72
CA THR A 111 -1.36 0.16 13.18
C THR A 111 -2.72 0.62 13.70
N LYS A 112 -3.30 -0.18 14.59
CA LYS A 112 -4.58 0.08 15.28
C LYS A 112 -4.56 1.38 16.06
#